data_AF-A0A951DNJ6-F1
#
_entry.id   AF-A0A951DNJ6-F1
#
_cell.length_a   1.000
_cell.length_b   1.000
_cell.length_c   1.000
_cell.angle_alpha   90.00
_cell.angle_beta   90.00
_cell.angle_gamma   90.00
#
_symmetry.space_group_name_H-M   'P 1'
#
loop_
_entity.id
_entity.type
_entity.pdbx_description
1 polymer ?
#
loop_
_entity_poly.entity_id
_entity_poly.type
_entity_poly.pdbx_seq_one_letter_code
_entity_poly.pdbx_strand_id
1 'polypeptide(L)'
;FSLALVKAEGVSTIKEKLYEDRFDYTVALQGMGANIHVFDPHTAVFYGPSELRGTDVEIPDLRAGATLVLAALAAEGRSCVTGIEHVTRGYEELVAKLSAVGARIEEASVEVGSAAGDKP
;
A
#
# COMPACT_ATOMS: atom_id res chain seq x y z
N PHE A 1 -7.03 -7.67 2.83
CA PHE A 1 -6.86 -8.94 2.07
C PHE A 1 -5.87 -8.81 0.94
N SER A 2 -5.86 -7.71 0.20
CA SER A 2 -5.04 -7.51 -1.01
C SER A 2 -3.57 -7.87 -0.84
N LEU A 3 -2.90 -7.39 0.22
CA LEU A 3 -1.51 -7.78 0.49
C LEU A 3 -1.33 -9.29 0.67
N ALA A 4 -2.25 -9.96 1.38
CA ALA A 4 -2.19 -11.41 1.54
C ALA A 4 -2.32 -12.12 0.18
N LEU A 5 -3.19 -11.62 -0.71
CA LEU A 5 -3.34 -12.17 -2.07
C LEU A 5 -2.13 -11.89 -2.96
N VAL A 6 -1.48 -10.74 -2.80
CA VAL A 6 -0.21 -10.40 -3.48
C VAL A 6 0.90 -11.39 -3.09
N LYS A 7 0.92 -11.88 -1.84
CA LYS A 7 1.91 -12.85 -1.36
C LYS A 7 1.49 -14.30 -1.52
N ALA A 8 0.20 -14.58 -1.73
CA ALA A 8 -0.31 -15.93 -1.92
C ALA A 8 0.12 -16.51 -3.27
N GLU A 9 0.25 -17.83 -3.36
CA GLU A 9 0.54 -18.50 -4.63
C GLU A 9 -0.73 -18.68 -5.46
N GLY A 10 -0.68 -18.30 -6.74
CA GLY A 10 -1.75 -18.49 -7.71
C GLY A 10 -2.56 -17.23 -8.02
N VAL A 11 -3.79 -17.44 -8.48
CA VAL A 11 -4.69 -16.38 -8.95
C VAL A 11 -5.86 -16.23 -7.97
N SER A 12 -6.07 -15.01 -7.51
CA SER A 12 -7.15 -14.66 -6.59
C SER A 12 -7.99 -13.51 -7.10
N THR A 13 -9.29 -13.51 -6.81
CA THR A 13 -10.21 -12.45 -7.24
C THR A 13 -10.92 -11.83 -6.04
N ILE A 14 -10.94 -10.51 -5.96
CA ILE A 14 -11.80 -9.74 -5.04
C ILE A 14 -12.95 -9.16 -5.84
N LYS A 15 -14.17 -9.35 -5.33
CA LYS A 15 -15.38 -8.67 -5.82
C LYS A 15 -15.89 -7.71 -4.74
N GLU A 16 -15.81 -6.41 -5.00
CA GLU A 16 -16.38 -5.35 -4.15
C GLU A 16 -17.73 -4.94 -4.71
N LYS A 17 -18.80 -5.00 -3.90
CA LYS A 17 -20.17 -4.73 -4.36
C LYS A 17 -20.74 -3.41 -3.83
N LEU A 18 -20.07 -2.80 -2.85
CA LEU A 18 -20.60 -1.65 -2.12
C LEU A 18 -20.04 -0.31 -2.61
N TYR A 19 -18.79 -0.30 -3.07
CA TYR A 19 -18.08 0.91 -3.47
C TYR A 19 -17.39 0.69 -4.81
N GLU A 20 -17.57 1.61 -5.74
CA GLU A 20 -17.00 1.56 -7.10
C GLU A 20 -15.52 1.98 -7.11
N ASP A 21 -15.11 2.93 -6.27
CA ASP A 21 -13.74 3.46 -6.25
C ASP A 21 -12.84 2.77 -5.21
N ARG A 22 -13.11 1.49 -4.93
CA ARG A 22 -12.47 0.81 -3.81
C ARG A 22 -11.06 0.31 -4.11
N PHE A 23 -10.67 0.23 -5.38
CA PHE A 23 -9.40 -0.37 -5.78
C PHE A 23 -8.29 0.64 -6.06
N ASP A 24 -8.48 1.93 -5.80
CA ASP A 24 -7.49 2.97 -6.12
C ASP A 24 -6.11 2.73 -5.47
N TYR A 25 -6.08 2.19 -4.25
CA TYR A 25 -4.84 1.83 -3.57
C TYR A 25 -4.03 0.72 -4.28
N THR A 26 -4.65 -0.02 -5.21
CA THR A 26 -3.95 -1.05 -5.98
C THR A 26 -2.89 -0.46 -6.90
N VAL A 27 -3.04 0.80 -7.33
CA VAL A 27 -2.03 1.52 -8.12
C VAL A 27 -0.71 1.63 -7.35
N ALA A 28 -0.77 1.97 -6.07
CA ALA A 28 0.41 2.01 -5.21
C ALA A 28 1.05 0.62 -5.06
N LEU A 29 0.25 -0.43 -4.84
CA LEU A 29 0.76 -1.81 -4.77
C LEU A 29 1.40 -2.25 -6.09
N GLN A 30 0.83 -1.90 -7.24
CA GLN A 30 1.41 -2.15 -8.56
C GLN A 30 2.74 -1.41 -8.73
N GLY A 31 2.84 -0.16 -8.27
CA GLY A 31 4.08 0.62 -8.24
C GLY A 31 5.18 -0.03 -7.39
N MET A 32 4.78 -0.74 -6.33
CA MET A 32 5.69 -1.57 -5.53
C MET A 32 6.06 -2.91 -6.17
N GLY A 33 5.47 -3.27 -7.33
CA GLY A 33 5.75 -4.52 -8.04
C GLY A 33 4.67 -5.59 -7.93
N ALA A 34 3.51 -5.32 -7.33
CA ALA A 34 2.42 -6.28 -7.27
C ALA A 34 1.78 -6.50 -8.65
N ASN A 35 1.53 -7.75 -9.02
CA ASN A 35 0.78 -8.08 -10.24
C ASN A 35 -0.73 -8.12 -9.93
N ILE A 36 -1.40 -6.99 -10.17
CA ILE A 36 -2.83 -6.80 -9.93
C ILE A 36 -3.45 -6.27 -11.23
N HIS A 37 -4.64 -6.76 -11.57
CA HIS A 37 -5.43 -6.22 -12.67
C HIS A 37 -6.85 -5.90 -12.19
N VAL A 38 -7.25 -4.64 -12.32
CA VAL A 38 -8.62 -4.18 -12.05
C VAL A 38 -9.37 -4.20 -13.38
N PHE A 39 -10.34 -5.10 -13.50
CA PHE A 39 -11.11 -5.28 -14.75
C PHE A 39 -12.26 -4.27 -14.86
N ASP A 40 -12.87 -3.96 -13.73
CA ASP A 40 -14.00 -3.05 -13.59
C ASP A 40 -14.00 -2.49 -12.14
N PRO A 41 -14.84 -1.47 -11.83
CA PRO A 41 -14.89 -0.86 -10.49
C PRO A 41 -15.15 -1.85 -9.35
N HIS A 42 -15.67 -3.05 -9.65
CA HIS A 42 -16.07 -4.06 -8.67
C HIS A 42 -15.16 -5.28 -8.64
N THR A 43 -14.23 -5.44 -9.59
CA THR A 43 -13.47 -6.68 -9.75
C THR A 43 -11.97 -6.43 -9.92
N ALA A 44 -11.19 -6.95 -8.97
CA ALA A 44 -9.73 -6.97 -9.03
C ALA A 44 -9.20 -8.41 -8.96
N VAL A 45 -8.23 -8.73 -9.81
CA VAL A 45 -7.54 -10.02 -9.86
C VAL A 45 -6.08 -9.84 -9.48
N PHE A 46 -5.59 -10.72 -8.63
CA PHE A 46 -4.26 -10.72 -8.04
C PHE A 46 -3.52 -11.97 -8.51
N TYR A 47 -2.31 -11.79 -9.01
CA TYR A 47 -1.43 -12.87 -9.45
C TYR A 47 -0.22 -12.91 -8.53
N GLY A 48 -0.20 -13.88 -7.63
CA GLY A 48 0.86 -14.03 -6.65
C GLY A 48 1.66 -15.32 -6.81
N PRO A 49 2.81 -15.43 -6.14
CA PRO A 49 3.39 -14.39 -5.29
C PRO A 49 4.07 -13.27 -6.11
N SER A 50 3.96 -12.03 -5.65
CA SER A 50 4.78 -10.91 -6.13
C SER A 50 5.90 -10.55 -5.13
N GLU A 51 7.06 -10.21 -5.66
CA GLU A 51 8.14 -9.55 -4.92
C GLU A 51 7.86 -8.05 -4.89
N LEU A 52 7.75 -7.49 -3.69
CA LEU A 52 7.53 -6.06 -3.52
C LEU A 52 8.86 -5.37 -3.32
N ARG A 53 9.02 -4.18 -3.90
CA ARG A 53 10.20 -3.33 -3.75
C ARG A 53 9.85 -2.04 -3.02
N GLY A 54 10.78 -1.61 -2.19
CA GLY A 54 10.65 -0.38 -1.44
C GLY A 54 10.59 0.84 -2.36
N THR A 55 9.64 1.73 -2.09
CA THR A 55 9.40 2.95 -2.88
C THR A 55 8.68 3.98 -2.00
N ASP A 56 8.58 5.20 -2.51
CA ASP A 56 7.75 6.23 -1.93
C ASP A 56 6.28 5.98 -2.29
N VAL A 57 5.41 6.00 -1.28
CA VAL A 57 3.98 5.73 -1.42
C VAL A 57 3.18 6.72 -0.59
N GLU A 58 2.14 7.30 -1.18
CA GLU A 58 1.18 8.16 -0.49
C GLU A 58 -0.08 7.37 -0.12
N ILE A 59 -0.56 7.56 1.11
CA ILE A 59 -1.80 6.94 1.58
C ILE A 59 -3.00 7.81 1.15
N PRO A 60 -3.93 7.28 0.33
CA PRO A 60 -5.08 8.06 -0.12
C PRO A 60 -6.23 8.07 0.89
N ASP A 61 -6.34 7.03 1.74
CA ASP A 61 -7.42 6.88 2.71
C ASP A 61 -7.07 5.93 3.87
N LEU A 62 -7.94 5.88 4.88
CA LEU A 62 -7.78 5.09 6.10
C LEU A 62 -7.54 3.58 5.84
N ARG A 63 -8.35 2.95 4.97
CA ARG A 63 -8.30 1.49 4.75
C ARG A 63 -7.17 1.11 3.79
N ALA A 64 -6.91 1.96 2.80
CA ALA A 64 -5.71 1.84 1.97
C ALA A 64 -4.45 1.92 2.82
N GLY A 65 -4.40 2.85 3.78
CA GLY A 65 -3.17 3.15 4.51
C GLY A 65 -2.62 1.98 5.32
N ALA A 66 -3.45 1.25 6.06
CA ALA A 66 -2.98 0.06 6.77
C ALA A 66 -2.43 -1.01 5.80
N THR A 67 -3.04 -1.15 4.62
CA THR A 67 -2.56 -2.09 3.59
C THR A 67 -1.20 -1.65 3.04
N LEU A 68 -1.01 -0.36 2.78
CA LEU A 68 0.23 0.18 2.22
C LEU A 68 1.38 0.19 3.22
N VAL A 69 1.12 0.46 4.51
CA VAL A 69 2.13 0.30 5.57
C VAL A 69 2.61 -1.14 5.66
N LEU A 70 1.70 -2.11 5.65
CA LEU A 70 2.08 -3.52 5.67
C LEU A 70 2.79 -3.95 4.39
N ALA A 71 2.40 -3.41 3.23
CA ALA A 71 3.08 -3.68 1.97
C ALA A 71 4.51 -3.14 1.97
N ALA A 72 4.71 -1.92 2.50
CA ALA A 72 6.02 -1.31 2.69
C ALA A 72 6.93 -2.16 3.61
N LEU A 73 6.36 -2.72 4.69
CA LEU A 73 7.09 -3.63 5.58
C LEU A 73 7.43 -4.98 4.93
N ALA A 74 6.60 -5.45 3.99
CA ALA A 74 6.82 -6.70 3.28
C ALA A 74 7.73 -6.54 2.03
N ALA A 75 8.10 -5.31 1.68
CA ALA A 75 8.90 -5.00 0.52
C ALA A 75 10.40 -5.11 0.79
N GLU A 76 11.15 -5.47 -0.23
CA GLU A 76 12.61 -5.45 -0.21
C GLU A 76 13.13 -4.02 -0.35
N GLY A 77 14.00 -3.61 0.57
CA GLY A 77 14.58 -2.26 0.58
C GLY A 77 13.90 -1.33 1.58
N ARG A 78 13.93 -0.03 1.30
CA ARG A 78 13.34 1.02 2.12
C ARG A 78 12.15 1.63 1.38
N SER A 79 11.04 1.79 2.09
CA SER A 79 9.89 2.57 1.62
C SER A 79 9.72 3.82 2.47
N CYS A 80 9.22 4.89 1.86
CA CYS A 80 8.73 6.06 2.58
C CYS A 80 7.21 6.13 2.39
N VAL A 81 6.46 6.18 3.48
CA VAL A 81 5.00 6.24 3.43
C VAL A 81 4.53 7.60 3.96
N THR A 82 3.85 8.38 3.13
CA THR A 82 3.28 9.70 3.48
C THR A 82 1.76 9.61 3.62
N GLY A 83 1.12 10.65 4.19
CA GLY A 83 -0.33 10.66 4.41
C GLY A 83 -0.79 9.83 5.62
N ILE A 84 0.09 9.61 6.60
CA ILE A 84 -0.18 8.74 7.75
C ILE A 84 -1.35 9.24 8.63
N GLU A 85 -1.67 10.53 8.56
CA GLU A 85 -2.82 11.15 9.24
C GLU A 85 -4.17 10.52 8.84
N HIS A 86 -4.26 9.91 7.65
CA HIS A 86 -5.44 9.16 7.26
C HIS A 86 -5.60 7.88 8.08
N VAL A 87 -4.50 7.27 8.52
CA VAL A 87 -4.45 5.98 9.23
C VAL A 87 -4.68 6.16 10.72
N THR A 88 -4.16 7.24 11.30
CA THR A 88 -4.29 7.51 12.75
C THR A 88 -5.74 7.65 13.20
N ARG A 89 -6.68 7.95 12.29
CA ARG A 89 -8.13 7.99 12.55
C ARG A 89 -8.74 6.63 12.95
N GLY A 90 -8.10 5.51 12.60
CA GLY A 90 -8.62 4.17 12.88
C GLY A 90 -7.59 3.19 13.45
N TYR A 91 -6.32 3.60 13.53
CA TYR A 91 -5.24 2.80 14.09
C TYR A 91 -4.42 3.65 15.06
N GLU A 92 -4.76 3.56 16.34
CA GLU A 92 -4.01 4.19 17.42
C GLU A 92 -2.65 3.52 17.60
N GLU A 93 -1.59 4.32 17.75
CA GLU A 93 -0.22 3.87 18.03
C GLU A 93 0.30 2.81 17.04
N LEU A 94 -0.07 2.92 15.76
CA LEU A 94 0.24 1.90 14.76
C LEU A 94 1.75 1.60 14.68
N VAL A 95 2.59 2.64 14.65
CA VAL A 95 4.05 2.49 14.58
C VAL A 95 4.58 1.76 15.81
N ALA A 96 4.18 2.18 17.01
CA ALA A 96 4.61 1.53 18.24
C ALA A 96 4.17 0.05 18.32
N LYS A 97 2.92 -0.25 17.92
CA LYS A 97 2.39 -1.62 17.92
C LYS A 97 3.07 -2.52 16.90
N LEU A 98 3.39 -2.01 15.70
CA LEU A 98 4.13 -2.76 14.68
C LEU A 98 5.59 -2.96 15.11
N SER A 99 6.25 -1.95 15.64
CA SER A 99 7.61 -2.08 16.18
C SER A 99 7.68 -3.08 17.33
N ALA A 100 6.66 -3.13 18.19
CA ALA A 100 6.57 -4.11 19.28
C ALA A 100 6.50 -5.56 18.81
N VAL A 101 6.06 -5.82 17.57
CA VAL A 101 6.08 -7.15 16.94
C VAL A 101 7.27 -7.37 16.00
N GLY A 102 8.27 -6.48 16.04
CA GLY A 102 9.53 -6.63 15.32
C GLY A 102 9.61 -5.93 13.96
N ALA A 103 8.63 -5.11 13.61
CA ALA A 103 8.71 -4.30 12.40
C ALA A 103 9.83 -3.25 12.51
N ARG A 104 10.57 -3.04 11.42
CA ARG A 104 11.53 -1.94 11.30
C ARG A 104 10.83 -0.74 10.70
N ILE A 105 10.23 0.09 11.55
CA ILE A 105 9.46 1.26 11.17
C ILE A 105 9.72 2.40 12.17
N GLU A 106 9.78 3.61 11.65
CA GLU A 106 10.00 4.85 12.40
C GLU A 106 9.17 5.97 11.77
N GLU A 107 8.74 6.92 12.60
CA GLU A 107 8.19 8.19 12.10
C GLU A 107 9.35 9.15 11.83
N ALA A 108 9.31 9.81 10.67
CA ALA A 108 10.31 10.80 10.28
C ALA A 108 9.62 12.02 9.67
N SER A 109 10.15 13.21 9.94
CA SER A 109 9.77 14.43 9.24
C SER A 109 10.43 14.44 7.87
N VAL A 110 9.64 14.33 6.81
CA VAL A 110 10.14 14.40 5.43
C VAL A 110 9.97 15.82 4.92
N GLU A 111 11.07 16.52 4.64
CA GLU A 111 11.04 17.73 3.82
C GLU A 111 10.78 17.30 2.37
N VAL A 112 9.57 17.53 1.88
CA VAL A 112 9.23 17.25 0.48
C VAL A 112 9.98 18.24 -0.40
N GLY A 113 11.12 17.81 -0.95
CA GLY A 113 11.85 18.55 -1.97
C GLY A 113 10.97 18.70 -3.21
N SER A 114 10.63 19.95 -3.56
CA SER A 114 9.90 20.32 -4.76
C SER A 114 10.63 19.80 -6.01
N ALA A 115 10.15 18.70 -6.58
CA ALA A 115 10.49 18.30 -7.94
C ALA A 115 9.63 19.11 -8.91
N ALA A 116 10.02 20.37 -9.11
CA ALA A 116 9.51 21.21 -10.19
C ALA A 116 10.17 20.80 -11.52
N GLY A 117 9.33 20.41 -12.48
CA GLY A 117 9.56 20.55 -13.92
C GLY A 117 10.34 19.42 -14.61
N ASP A 118 9.68 18.67 -15.47
CA ASP A 118 9.72 18.97 -16.91
C ASP A 118 8.72 18.04 -17.65
N LYS A 119 7.71 18.63 -18.30
CA LYS A 119 6.92 17.94 -19.32
C LYS A 119 7.09 18.78 -20.60
N PRO A 120 7.36 18.14 -21.74
CA PRO A 120 7.62 18.81 -23.01
C PRO A 120 6.39 19.59 -23.53
#